data_AF-A0A382JH86-F1
#
_entry.id   AF-A0A382JH86-F1
#
_cell.length_a   1.000
_cell.length_b   1.000
_cell.length_c   1.000
_cell.angle_alpha   90.00
_cell.angle_beta   90.00
_cell.angle_gamma   90.00
#
_symmetry.space_group_name_H-M   'P 1'
#
loop_
_entity.id
_entity.type
_entity.pdbx_description
1 polymer ?
#
loop_
_entity_poly.entity_id
_entity_poly.type
_entity_poly.pdbx_seq_one_letter_code
_entity_poly.pdbx_strand_id
1 'polypeptide(L)' 'MFLPALQGKQLILVEDLISKNGSLHPVQQAMVNYHGSQCGFCTPGFVMSLFSMFK' A
#
# COMPACT_ATOMS: atom_id res chain seq x y z
N MET A 1 -5.85 -16.24 5.09
CA MET A 1 -6.76 -16.29 3.91
C MET A 1 -6.36 -17.48 3.05
N PHE A 2 -7.31 -18.26 2.55
CA PHE A 2 -7.00 -19.40 1.65
C PHE A 2 -7.05 -18.94 0.18
N LEU A 3 -6.15 -19.45 -0.66
CA LEU A 3 -6.08 -19.06 -2.09
C LEU A 3 -7.41 -19.21 -2.84
N PRO A 4 -8.23 -20.28 -2.65
CA PRO A 4 -9.52 -20.36 -3.32
C PRO A 4 -10.49 -19.23 -2.97
N ALA A 5 -10.36 -18.60 -1.80
CA ALA A 5 -11.22 -17.49 -1.39
C ALA A 5 -10.98 -16.20 -2.20
N LEU A 6 -9.89 -16.14 -2.97
CA LEU A 6 -9.56 -15.02 -3.87
C LEU A 6 -10.15 -15.16 -5.28
N GLN A 7 -10.80 -16.28 -5.61
CA GLN A 7 -11.38 -16.50 -6.94
C GLN A 7 -12.33 -15.35 -7.32
N GLY A 8 -12.14 -14.77 -8.51
CA GLY A 8 -12.92 -13.63 -9.01
C GLY A 8 -12.68 -12.29 -8.29
N LYS A 9 -11.67 -12.18 -7.41
CA LYS A 9 -11.29 -10.93 -6.72
C LYS A 9 -10.00 -10.36 -7.29
N GLN A 10 -9.84 -9.05 -7.19
CA GLN A 10 -8.58 -8.37 -7.46
C GLN A 10 -7.73 -8.35 -6.18
N LEU A 11 -6.51 -8.89 -6.27
CA LEU A 11 -5.48 -8.71 -5.25
C LEU A 11 -4.62 -7.51 -5.65
N ILE A 12 -4.46 -6.56 -4.73
CA ILE A 12 -3.64 -5.36 -4.92
C ILE A 12 -2.55 -5.39 -3.86
N LEU A 13 -1.30 -5.24 -4.28
CA LEU A 13 -0.12 -5.21 -3.43
C LEU A 13 0.36 -3.77 -3.20
N VAL A 14 1.29 -3.57 -2.28
CA VAL A 14 1.81 -2.23 -1.95
C VAL A 14 2.57 -1.63 -3.13
N GLU A 15 3.20 -2.47 -3.95
CA GLU A 15 3.97 -2.13 -5.13
C GLU A 15 3.07 -1.62 -6.26
N ASP A 16 1.84 -2.11 -6.34
CA ASP A 16 0.86 -1.71 -7.36
C ASP A 16 0.39 -0.26 -7.21
N LEU A 17 0.64 0.37 -6.06
CA LEU A 17 0.29 1.76 -5.80
C LEU A 17 1.25 2.76 -6.47
N ILE A 18 2.41 2.29 -6.96
CA ILE A 18 3.37 3.14 -7.65
C ILE A 18 2.89 3.38 -9.08
N SER A 19 2.82 4.65 -9.48
CA SER A 19 2.41 5.03 -10.83
C SER A 19 3.47 4.63 -11.87
N LYS A 20 3.07 4.50 -13.14
CA LYS A 20 3.98 4.10 -14.25
C LYS A 20 5.20 5.02 -14.44
N ASN A 21 5.07 6.28 -14.04
CA ASN A 21 6.15 7.29 -14.05
C ASN A 21 7.05 7.21 -12.80
N GLY A 22 6.82 6.26 -11.90
CA GLY A 22 7.54 6.09 -10.64
C GLY A 22 7.03 6.95 -9.48
N SER A 23 5.97 7.75 -9.66
CA SER A 23 5.45 8.57 -8.56
C SER A 23 4.75 7.72 -7.51
N LEU A 24 5.03 8.00 -6.24
CA LEU A 24 4.39 7.36 -5.09
C LEU A 24 2.91 7.76 -5.00
N HIS A 25 2.07 6.82 -4.55
CA HIS A 25 0.70 7.14 -4.17
C HIS A 25 0.69 8.13 -2.99
N PRO A 26 -0.31 9.03 -2.87
CA PRO A 26 -0.37 9.99 -1.76
C PRO A 26 -0.19 9.37 -0.36
N VAL A 27 -0.74 8.18 -0.13
CA VAL A 27 -0.56 7.47 1.16
C VAL A 27 0.87 7.00 1.40
N GLN A 28 1.59 6.57 0.35
CA GLN A 28 3.02 6.24 0.44
C GLN A 28 3.86 7.50 0.68
N GLN A 29 3.55 8.58 -0.05
CA GLN A 29 4.22 9.87 0.10
C GLN A 29 4.03 10.46 1.50
N ALA A 30 2.85 10.29 2.10
CA ALA A 30 2.59 10.71 3.49
C ALA A 30 3.49 9.97 4.49
N MET A 31 3.69 8.65 4.33
CA MET A 31 4.60 7.89 5.19
C MET A 31 6.04 8.43 5.15
N VAL A 32 6.50 8.88 3.98
CA VAL A 32 7.81 9.52 3.82
C VAL A 32 7.84 10.91 4.46
N ASN A 33 6.88 11.77 4.10
CA ASN A 33 6.85 13.18 4.49
C ASN A 33 6.70 13.38 6.01
N TYR A 34 5.99 12.49 6.68
CA TYR A 34 5.68 12.61 8.11
C TYR A 34 6.50 11.63 8.97
N HIS A 35 7.61 11.10 8.44
CA HIS A 35 8.49 10.18 9.16
C HIS A 35 7.73 8.97 9.75
N GLY A 36 6.72 8.48 9.02
CA GLY A 36 5.85 7.38 9.44
C GLY A 36 6.52 6.00 9.39
N SER A 37 7.81 5.94 9.09
CA SER A 37 8.58 4.71 8.96
C SER A 37 9.96 4.84 9.61
N GLN A 38 10.38 3.79 10.33
CA GLN A 38 11.73 3.65 10.87
C GLN A 38 12.45 2.49 10.18
N CYS A 39 12.31 1.26 10.69
CA CYS A 39 12.92 0.07 10.09
C CYS A 39 12.22 -0.41 8.80
N GLY A 40 11.07 0.16 8.45
CA GLY A 40 10.33 -0.16 7.22
C GLY A 40 9.46 -1.41 7.25
N PHE A 41 9.71 -2.36 8.16
CA PHE A 41 9.06 -3.70 8.10
C PHE A 41 7.52 -3.65 8.15
N CYS A 42 6.95 -2.79 9.00
CA CYS A 42 5.50 -2.65 9.12
C CYS A 42 4.87 -1.65 8.14
N THR A 43 5.69 -0.87 7.43
CA THR A 43 5.22 0.23 6.56
C THR A 43 4.29 -0.24 5.44
N PRO A 44 4.53 -1.37 4.75
CA PRO A 44 3.60 -1.88 3.76
C PRO A 44 2.19 -2.12 4.30
N GLY A 45 2.07 -2.69 5.50
CA GLY A 45 0.78 -2.94 6.15
C GLY A 45 0.01 -1.66 6.47
N PHE A 46 0.71 -0.64 7.00
CA PHE A 46 0.12 0.67 7.24
C PHE A 46 -0.31 1.38 5.95
N VAL A 47 0.53 1.33 4.91
CA VAL A 47 0.21 1.91 3.60
C VAL A 47 -1.06 1.29 3.03
N MET A 48 -1.19 -0.05 3.05
CA MET A 48 -2.39 -0.72 2.54
C MET A 48 -3.64 -0.43 3.37
N SER A 49 -3.48 -0.30 4.70
CA SER A 49 -4.59 0.08 5.59
C SER A 49 -5.09 1.50 5.27
N LEU A 50 -4.17 2.46 5.11
CA LEU A 50 -4.49 3.84 4.71
C LEU A 50 -5.09 3.90 3.31
N PHE A 51 -4.52 3.16 2.35
CA PHE A 51 -5.03 3.07 0.98
C PHE A 51 -6.49 2.60 0.94
N SER A 52 -6.85 1.59 1.74
CA SER A 52 -8.24 1.10 1.80
C SER A 52 -9.26 2.13 2.30
N MET A 53 -8.80 3.18 2.99
CA MET A 53 -9.63 4.28 3.51
C MET A 53 -9.49 5.57 2.70
N PHE A 54 -8.54 5.62 1.77
CA PHE A 54 -8.24 6.79 0.95
C PHE A 54 -9.34 6.98 -0.10
N LYS A 55 -9.93 8.18 -0.14
CA LYS A 55 -11.01 8.55 -1.08
C LYS A 55 -10.45 9.03 -2.40
#